data_AF-A0A354A0B0-F1
#
_entry.id   AF-A0A354A0B0-F1
#
_cell.length_a   1.000
_cell.length_b   1.000
_cell.length_c   1.000
_cell.angle_alpha   90.00
_cell.angle_beta   90.00
_cell.angle_gamma   90.00
#
_symmetry.space_group_name_H-M   'P 1'
#
loop_
_entity.id
_entity.type
_entity.pdbx_description
1 polymer ?
#
loop_
_entity_poly.entity_id
_entity_poly.type
_entity_poly.pdbx_seq_one_letter_code
_entity_poly.pdbx_strand_id
1 'polypeptide(L)'
;MKPLEQQIIDRIKNKGTITFEAFMHMALYHPGLGYYSSPQTTIGRDGDFYTSPHLHPVFGAMICKQLMEMWMIMGRPSSFHAVEIGAGVGYLCRDIFNYLLKPSEDPSTAHDKS
;
A
#
# COMPACT_ATOMS: atom_id res chain seq x y z
N MET A 1 -26.14 -18.52 -4.87
CA MET A 1 -25.11 -18.08 -5.83
C MET A 1 -24.68 -16.67 -5.42
N LYS A 2 -23.39 -16.35 -5.39
CA LYS A 2 -22.96 -14.99 -4.98
C LYS A 2 -23.40 -13.98 -6.06
N PRO A 3 -23.80 -12.74 -5.72
CA PRO A 3 -24.30 -11.78 -6.72
C PRO A 3 -23.35 -11.53 -7.89
N LEU A 4 -22.02 -11.51 -7.64
CA LEU A 4 -21.00 -11.33 -8.68
C LEU A 4 -20.90 -12.52 -9.64
N GLU A 5 -21.03 -13.73 -9.11
CA GLU A 5 -20.98 -14.98 -9.87
C GLU A 5 -22.09 -14.99 -10.93
N GLN A 6 -23.31 -14.61 -10.53
CA GLN A 6 -24.45 -14.50 -11.45
C GLN A 6 -24.17 -13.49 -12.57
N GLN A 7 -23.62 -12.32 -12.26
CA GLN A 7 -23.30 -11.30 -13.26
C GLN A 7 -22.23 -11.76 -14.26
N ILE A 8 -21.23 -12.51 -13.81
CA ILE A 8 -20.21 -13.10 -14.69
C ILE A 8 -20.86 -14.13 -15.63
N ILE A 9 -21.71 -15.01 -15.09
CA ILE A 9 -22.44 -16.00 -15.88
C ILE A 9 -23.32 -15.33 -16.94
N ASP A 10 -24.10 -14.31 -16.55
CA ASP A 10 -25.00 -13.61 -17.47
C ASP A 10 -24.23 -12.86 -18.55
N ARG A 11 -23.08 -12.27 -18.21
CA ARG A 11 -22.19 -11.66 -19.21
C ARG A 11 -21.72 -12.67 -20.23
N ILE A 12 -21.27 -13.85 -19.79
CA ILE A 12 -20.77 -14.90 -20.68
C ILE A 12 -21.89 -15.42 -21.58
N LYS A 13 -23.09 -15.64 -21.02
CA LYS A 13 -24.26 -16.08 -21.80
C LYS A 13 -24.67 -15.07 -22.87
N ASN A 14 -24.65 -13.78 -22.55
CA ASN A 14 -25.18 -12.74 -23.44
C ASN A 14 -24.14 -12.18 -24.43
N LYS A 15 -22.85 -12.22 -24.08
CA LYS A 15 -21.77 -11.57 -24.87
C LYS A 15 -20.68 -12.54 -25.35
N GLY A 16 -20.81 -13.83 -25.05
CA GLY A 16 -19.81 -14.84 -25.37
C GLY A 16 -18.72 -14.98 -24.32
N THR A 17 -17.75 -15.85 -24.59
CA THR A 17 -16.64 -16.13 -23.69
C THR A 17 -15.84 -14.87 -23.35
N ILE A 18 -15.32 -14.80 -22.13
CA ILE A 18 -14.47 -13.71 -21.66
C ILE A 18 -13.04 -14.20 -21.46
N THR A 19 -12.07 -13.29 -21.58
CA THR A 19 -10.68 -13.58 -21.23
C THR A 19 -10.52 -13.77 -19.73
N PHE A 20 -9.44 -14.44 -19.33
CA PHE A 20 -9.08 -14.54 -17.92
C PHE A 20 -8.85 -13.18 -17.27
N GLU A 21 -8.26 -12.23 -18.00
CA GLU A 21 -8.11 -10.83 -17.59
C GLU A 21 -9.46 -10.19 -17.23
N ALA A 22 -10.45 -10.30 -18.10
CA ALA A 22 -11.78 -9.73 -17.87
C ALA A 22 -12.47 -10.38 -16.66
N PHE A 23 -12.32 -11.70 -16.48
CA PHE A 23 -12.79 -12.41 -15.30
C PHE A 23 -12.11 -11.88 -14.03
N MET A 24 -10.78 -11.78 -14.01
CA MET A 24 -10.01 -11.30 -12.87
C MET A 24 -10.35 -9.85 -12.52
N HIS A 25 -10.53 -8.99 -13.53
CA HIS A 25 -10.95 -7.62 -13.31
C HIS A 25 -12.31 -7.54 -12.60
N MET A 26 -13.29 -8.36 -13.01
CA MET A 26 -14.58 -8.44 -12.32
C MET A 26 -14.42 -9.00 -10.90
N ALA A 27 -13.71 -10.12 -10.75
CA ALA A 27 -13.51 -10.76 -9.45
C ALA A 27 -12.82 -9.83 -8.43
N LEU A 28 -11.86 -9.01 -8.88
CA LEU A 28 -11.06 -8.16 -8.01
C LEU A 28 -11.66 -6.77 -7.80
N TYR A 29 -12.26 -6.16 -8.83
CA TYR A 29 -12.55 -4.71 -8.83
C TYR A 29 -14.00 -4.37 -9.15
N HIS A 30 -14.91 -5.35 -9.27
CA HIS A 30 -16.32 -5.04 -9.50
C HIS A 30 -16.88 -4.15 -8.38
N PRO A 31 -17.49 -2.98 -8.69
CA PRO A 31 -18.02 -2.09 -7.67
C PRO A 31 -18.94 -2.81 -6.68
N GLY A 32 -18.65 -2.68 -5.38
CA GLY A 32 -19.42 -3.27 -4.28
C GLY A 32 -19.33 -4.78 -4.10
N LEU A 33 -18.80 -5.53 -5.08
CA LEU A 33 -18.85 -7.00 -5.10
C LEU A 33 -17.49 -7.67 -5.33
N GLY A 34 -16.57 -6.97 -5.98
CA GLY A 34 -15.21 -7.43 -6.24
C GLY A 34 -14.39 -7.40 -4.96
N TYR A 35 -13.38 -8.25 -4.90
CA TYR A 35 -12.56 -8.44 -3.70
C TYR A 35 -12.02 -7.12 -3.12
N TYR A 36 -11.38 -6.25 -3.89
CA TYR A 36 -10.85 -4.97 -3.39
C TYR A 36 -11.89 -3.85 -3.31
N SER A 37 -13.14 -4.12 -3.67
CA SER A 37 -14.21 -3.12 -3.75
C SER A 37 -15.43 -3.48 -2.89
N SER A 38 -15.37 -4.59 -2.16
CA SER A 38 -16.43 -5.02 -1.23
C SER A 38 -16.16 -4.46 0.18
N PRO A 39 -17.20 -4.01 0.91
CA PRO A 39 -17.05 -3.57 2.29
C PRO A 39 -16.56 -4.65 3.26
N GLN A 40 -16.71 -5.93 2.89
CA GLN A 40 -16.35 -7.07 3.73
C GLN A 40 -14.86 -7.43 3.66
N THR A 41 -14.11 -6.85 2.72
CA THR A 41 -12.70 -7.20 2.54
C THR A 41 -11.83 -6.42 3.50
N THR A 42 -11.41 -7.09 4.57
CA THR A 42 -10.40 -6.57 5.49
C THR A 42 -9.02 -7.03 4.99
N ILE A 43 -8.12 -6.08 4.72
CA ILE A 43 -6.70 -6.36 4.48
C ILE A 43 -5.96 -6.11 5.80
N GLY A 44 -5.12 -7.04 6.23
CA GLY A 44 -4.29 -6.89 7.43
C GLY A 44 -4.37 -8.08 8.38
N ARG A 45 -4.10 -7.84 9.67
CA ARG A 45 -3.91 -8.89 10.69
C ARG A 45 -5.15 -9.78 10.89
N ASP A 46 -6.34 -9.21 10.67
CA ASP A 46 -7.64 -9.89 10.74
C ASP A 46 -8.23 -10.18 9.35
N GLY A 47 -7.42 -10.05 8.30
CA GLY A 47 -7.80 -10.22 6.89
C GLY A 47 -7.25 -11.49 6.24
N ASP A 48 -7.51 -11.68 4.96
CA ASP A 48 -7.07 -12.88 4.22
C ASP A 48 -5.55 -12.96 3.99
N PHE A 49 -4.85 -11.82 4.10
CA PHE A 49 -3.40 -11.74 4.03
C PHE A 49 -2.88 -10.53 4.81
N TYR A 50 -1.71 -10.69 5.42
CA TYR A 50 -0.94 -9.63 6.06
C TYR A 50 0.32 -9.33 5.24
N THR A 51 0.78 -8.08 5.25
CA THR A 51 1.98 -7.63 4.52
C THR A 51 3.09 -7.18 5.48
N SER A 52 4.31 -6.94 5.01
CA SER A 52 5.45 -6.56 5.87
C SER A 52 5.20 -5.37 6.81
N PRO A 53 4.50 -4.29 6.39
CA PRO A 53 4.10 -3.22 7.30
C PRO A 53 3.17 -3.64 8.46
N HIS A 54 2.48 -4.78 8.33
CA HIS A 54 1.63 -5.33 9.39
C HIS A 54 2.41 -6.12 10.44
N LEU A 55 3.63 -6.57 10.11
CA LEU A 55 4.43 -7.42 10.99
C LEU A 55 5.13 -6.63 12.10
N HIS A 56 5.85 -5.57 11.73
CA HIS A 56 6.63 -4.81 12.69
C HIS A 56 7.03 -3.42 12.15
N PRO A 57 7.03 -2.36 12.99
CA PRO A 57 7.40 -1.00 12.57
C PRO A 57 8.82 -0.85 12.00
N VAL A 58 9.69 -1.83 12.23
CA VAL A 58 11.06 -1.84 11.69
C VAL A 58 11.09 -1.77 10.17
N PHE A 59 10.07 -2.32 9.49
CA PHE A 59 10.00 -2.25 8.04
C PHE A 59 9.88 -0.80 7.57
N GLY A 60 8.98 -0.02 8.18
CA GLY A 60 8.84 1.41 7.90
C GLY A 60 10.10 2.21 8.26
N ALA A 61 10.76 1.87 9.36
CA ALA A 61 12.04 2.48 9.74
C ALA A 61 13.13 2.28 8.67
N MET A 62 13.26 1.07 8.13
CA MET A 62 14.24 0.77 7.08
C MET A 62 13.95 1.52 5.79
N ILE A 63 12.68 1.61 5.37
CA ILE A 63 12.29 2.43 4.21
C ILE A 63 12.58 3.91 4.46
N CYS A 64 12.32 4.42 5.66
CA CYS A 64 12.65 5.80 6.01
C CYS A 64 14.15 6.09 5.88
N LYS A 65 15.02 5.19 6.35
CA LYS A 65 16.48 5.35 6.19
C LYS A 65 16.88 5.40 4.71
N GLN A 66 16.29 4.54 3.87
CA GLN A 66 16.58 4.54 2.43
C GLN A 66 16.12 5.85 1.77
N LEU A 67 14.93 6.36 2.13
CA LEU A 67 14.42 7.63 1.61
C LEU A 67 15.32 8.81 1.99
N MET A 68 15.82 8.83 3.23
CA MET A 68 16.79 9.84 3.69
C MET A 68 18.10 9.76 2.91
N GLU A 69 18.61 8.55 2.67
CA GLU A 69 19.81 8.34 1.86
C GLU A 69 19.62 8.86 0.43
N MET A 70 18.50 8.54 -0.21
CA MET A 70 18.16 9.04 -1.54
C MET A 70 18.09 10.57 -1.57
N TRP A 71 17.44 11.19 -0.58
CA TRP A 71 17.38 12.65 -0.44
C TRP A 71 18.77 13.28 -0.32
N MET A 72 19.68 12.67 0.46
CA MET A 72 21.06 13.13 0.59
C MET A 72 21.83 13.00 -0.73
N ILE A 73 21.73 11.86 -1.41
CA ILE A 73 22.40 11.61 -2.71
C ILE A 73 21.91 12.60 -3.78
N MET A 74 20.64 12.98 -3.73
CA MET A 74 20.04 13.99 -4.62
C MET A 74 20.48 15.44 -4.30
N GLY A 75 21.42 15.63 -3.36
CA GLY A 75 21.93 16.96 -3.02
C GLY A 75 21.02 17.74 -2.08
N ARG A 76 20.23 17.05 -1.24
CA ARG A 76 19.34 17.65 -0.24
C ARG A 76 18.37 18.68 -0.85
N PRO A 77 17.55 18.32 -1.86
CA PRO A 77 16.61 19.25 -2.46
C PRO A 77 15.61 19.74 -1.41
N SER A 78 15.19 21.01 -1.54
CA SER A 78 14.18 21.61 -0.65
C SER A 78 12.81 20.94 -0.75
N SER A 79 12.56 20.22 -1.86
CA SER A 79 11.37 19.41 -2.09
C SER A 79 11.74 17.97 -2.40
N PHE A 80 11.14 17.03 -1.68
CA PHE A 80 11.30 15.60 -1.90
C PHE A 80 9.96 14.91 -1.67
N HIS A 81 9.44 14.20 -2.69
CA HIS A 81 8.15 13.53 -2.64
C HIS A 81 8.33 12.02 -2.65
N ALA A 82 7.89 11.36 -1.57
CA ALA A 82 7.75 9.91 -1.51
C ALA A 82 6.27 9.55 -1.72
N VAL A 83 5.96 8.74 -2.74
CA VAL A 83 4.58 8.38 -3.11
C VAL A 83 4.37 6.88 -2.88
N GLU A 84 3.43 6.53 -2.00
CA GLU A 84 3.03 5.14 -1.73
C GLU A 84 1.77 4.79 -2.53
N ILE A 85 1.92 3.98 -3.58
CA ILE A 85 0.79 3.50 -4.38
C ILE A 85 0.16 2.30 -3.67
N GLY A 86 -1.15 2.33 -3.43
CA GLY A 86 -1.87 1.23 -2.79
C GLY A 86 -1.55 1.09 -1.30
N ALA A 87 -1.46 2.21 -0.56
CA ALA A 87 -1.07 2.27 0.85
C ALA A 87 -1.94 1.46 1.83
N GLY A 88 -3.05 0.88 1.38
CA GLY A 88 -3.99 0.14 2.21
C GLY A 88 -4.46 0.99 3.38
N VAL A 89 -4.23 0.51 4.61
CA VAL A 89 -4.58 1.21 5.86
C VAL A 89 -3.52 2.24 6.32
N GLY A 90 -2.43 2.43 5.57
CA GLY A 90 -1.44 3.48 5.81
C GLY A 90 -0.38 3.19 6.87
N TYR A 91 -0.19 1.93 7.27
CA TYR A 91 0.81 1.56 8.29
C TYR A 91 2.24 1.89 7.89
N LEU A 92 2.61 1.69 6.62
CA LEU A 92 3.96 1.99 6.16
C LEU A 92 4.26 3.50 6.30
N CYS A 93 3.41 4.35 5.73
CA CYS A 93 3.51 5.79 5.86
C CYS A 93 3.60 6.24 7.34
N ARG A 94 2.71 5.73 8.20
CA ARG A 94 2.75 6.01 9.65
C ARG A 94 4.10 5.66 10.26
N ASP A 95 4.62 4.48 9.98
CA ASP A 95 5.86 3.99 10.59
C ASP A 95 7.10 4.72 10.06
N ILE A 96 7.08 5.14 8.78
CA ILE A 96 8.09 6.05 8.20
C ILE A 96 8.10 7.39 8.97
N PHE A 97 6.95 8.04 9.13
CA PHE A 97 6.87 9.32 9.84
C PHE A 97 7.28 9.19 11.31
N ASN A 98 6.85 8.12 11.99
CA ASN A 98 7.24 7.86 13.37
C ASN A 98 8.76 7.70 13.52
N TYR A 99 9.44 7.11 12.53
CA TYR A 99 10.89 7.01 12.54
C TYR A 99 11.57 8.35 12.21
N LEU A 100 11.05 9.08 11.21
CA LEU A 100 11.60 10.36 10.77
C LEU A 100 11.52 11.45 11.85
N LEU A 101 10.41 11.49 12.59
CA LEU A 101 10.14 12.50 13.61
C LEU A 101 10.74 12.15 14.98
N LYS A 102 11.33 10.96 15.14
CA LYS A 102 12.06 10.65 16.37
C LYS A 102 13.24 11.62 16.49
N PRO A 103 13.40 12.27 17.65
CA PRO A 103 14.61 13.04 17.93
C PRO A 103 15.82 12.13 17.72
N SER A 104 16.79 12.60 16.92
CA SER A 104 18.01 11.84 16.69
C SER A 104 18.76 11.69 18.01
N GLU A 105 18.95 10.45 18.47
CA GLU A 105 19.98 10.14 19.49
C GLU A 105 21.38 10.05 18.86
N ASP A 106 21.49 10.28 17.54
CA ASP A 106 22.74 10.28 16.81
C ASP A 106 23.52 11.59 17.08
N PRO A 107 24.67 11.53 17.77
CA PRO A 107 25.46 12.73 18.08
C PRO A 107 26.04 13.42 16.83
N SER A 108 26.05 12.74 15.67
CA SER A 108 26.66 13.25 14.44
C SER A 108 25.81 14.28 13.68
N THR A 109 24.51 14.42 14.01
CA THR A 109 23.61 15.39 13.37
C THR A 109 23.60 16.77 14.06
N ALA A 110 24.35 16.94 15.16
CA ALA A 110 24.38 18.17 15.95
C ALA A 110 25.17 19.33 15.30
N HIS A 111 25.84 19.11 14.18
CA HIS A 111 26.78 20.08 13.60
C HIS A 111 26.22 21.02 12.53
N ASP A 112 24.94 20.92 12.16
CA ASP A 112 24.38 21.71 11.05
C ASP A 112 23.34 22.75 11.52
N LYS A 113 23.69 23.54 12.53
CA LYS A 113 22.99 24.79 12.86
C LYS A 113 24.00 25.93 12.95
N SER A 114 24.24 26.57 11.80
CA SER A 114 24.78 27.93 11.69
C SER A 114 23.68 28.89 11.29
#